data_AF-A0A2V6PNH1-F1
#
_entry.id   AF-A0A2V6PNH1-F1
#
_cell.length_a   1.000
_cell.length_b   1.000
_cell.length_c   1.000
_cell.angle_alpha   90.00
_cell.angle_beta   90.00
_cell.angle_gamma   90.00
#
_symmetry.space_group_name_H-M   'P 1'
#
loop_
_entity.id
_entity.type
_entity.pdbx_description
1 polymer ?
#
loop_
_entity_poly.entity_id
_entity_poly.type
_entity_poly.pdbx_seq_one_letter_code
_entity_poly.pdbx_strand_id
1 'polypeptide(L)'
;MTVGPGDTLITHVFLDPANPPRELMLEWFDGASWRHAAYWGENLIPWGDNGTASQQPMGALPGAGQWVRLEVPASLVALEGSTLSGMNFVLYDGRATWDYSGKSSRE
;
A
#
# COMPACT_ATOMS: atom_id res chain seq x y z
N MET A 1 6.42 -1.16 13.93
CA MET A 1 6.53 0.29 13.64
C MET A 1 5.30 0.99 14.19
N THR A 2 5.45 1.97 15.08
CA THR A 2 4.31 2.74 15.61
C THR A 2 3.92 3.84 14.63
N VAL A 3 2.64 4.00 14.37
CA VAL A 3 2.06 4.98 13.45
C VAL A 3 1.34 6.05 14.25
N GLY A 4 1.78 7.30 14.16
CA GLY A 4 1.17 8.43 14.84
C GLY A 4 0.02 9.06 14.03
N PRO A 5 -0.81 9.90 14.66
CA PRO A 5 -1.78 10.72 13.94
C PRO A 5 -1.11 11.59 12.86
N GLY A 6 -1.65 11.61 11.66
CA GLY A 6 -1.12 12.38 10.52
C GLY A 6 0.08 11.74 9.80
N ASP A 7 0.56 10.57 10.25
CA ASP A 7 1.62 9.84 9.55
C ASP A 7 1.12 9.33 8.18
N THR A 8 2.05 9.25 7.23
CA THR A 8 1.86 8.64 5.92
C THR A 8 2.72 7.41 5.79
N LEU A 9 2.12 6.28 5.41
CA LEU A 9 2.82 5.03 5.12
C LEU A 9 3.40 5.09 3.71
N ILE A 10 4.63 4.61 3.55
CA ILE A 10 5.39 4.78 2.31
C ILE A 10 6.01 3.46 1.88
N THR A 11 6.09 3.27 0.57
CA THR A 11 6.79 2.14 -0.07
C THR A 11 7.32 2.58 -1.42
N HIS A 12 8.56 2.25 -1.73
CA HIS A 12 9.10 2.45 -3.08
C HIS A 12 8.81 1.23 -3.95
N VAL A 13 8.38 1.48 -5.18
CA VAL A 13 8.09 0.44 -6.15
C VAL A 13 8.65 0.81 -7.53
N PHE A 14 9.15 -0.19 -8.24
CA PHE A 14 9.50 -0.12 -9.66
C PHE A 14 8.63 -1.13 -10.41
N LEU A 15 7.81 -0.65 -11.35
CA LEU A 15 7.03 -1.55 -12.21
C LEU A 15 7.80 -1.89 -13.47
N ASP A 16 7.84 -3.17 -13.83
CA ASP A 16 8.45 -3.64 -15.08
C ASP A 16 7.67 -3.04 -16.27
N PRO A 17 8.28 -2.18 -17.11
CA PRO A 17 7.59 -1.59 -18.25
C PRO A 17 7.23 -2.62 -19.33
N ALA A 18 7.88 -3.79 -19.36
CA ALA A 18 7.54 -4.87 -20.28
C ALA A 18 6.39 -5.75 -19.76
N ASN A 19 6.17 -5.81 -18.45
CA ASN A 19 5.12 -6.61 -17.81
C ASN A 19 4.52 -5.86 -16.61
N PRO A 20 3.87 -4.71 -16.82
CA PRO A 20 3.31 -3.94 -15.71
C PRO A 20 2.17 -4.75 -15.05
N PRO A 21 2.07 -4.75 -13.71
CA PRO A 21 0.94 -5.36 -13.03
C PRO A 21 -0.35 -4.63 -13.38
N ARG A 22 -1.49 -5.29 -13.19
CA ARG A 22 -2.82 -4.69 -13.32
C ARG A 22 -3.34 -4.09 -12.01
N GLU A 23 -2.87 -4.63 -10.90
CA GLU A 23 -3.11 -4.11 -9.54
C GLU A 23 -1.84 -4.23 -8.69
N LEU A 24 -1.61 -3.22 -7.86
CA LEU A 24 -0.71 -3.28 -6.72
C LEU A 24 -1.53 -3.17 -5.46
N MET A 25 -1.18 -3.94 -4.43
CA MET A 25 -1.77 -3.81 -3.11
C MET A 25 -0.67 -3.85 -2.03
N LEU A 26 -0.76 -2.90 -1.12
CA LEU A 26 -0.05 -2.91 0.15
C LEU A 26 -1.06 -3.23 1.24
N GLU A 27 -0.71 -4.16 2.12
CA GLU A 27 -1.54 -4.55 3.24
C GLU A 27 -0.68 -4.61 4.51
N TRP A 28 -1.21 -4.15 5.63
CA TRP A 28 -0.49 -4.05 6.89
C TRP A 28 -1.19 -4.85 7.99
N PHE A 29 -0.39 -5.43 8.88
CA PHE A 29 -0.87 -6.11 10.07
C PHE A 29 -0.61 -5.27 11.32
N ASP A 30 -1.67 -4.88 12.02
CA ASP A 30 -1.63 -4.05 13.23
C ASP A 30 -1.37 -4.85 14.52
N GLY A 31 -1.16 -6.16 14.42
CA GLY A 31 -1.04 -7.09 15.55
C GLY A 31 -2.33 -7.85 15.86
N ALA A 32 -3.47 -7.46 15.28
CA ALA A 32 -4.76 -8.10 15.47
C ALA A 32 -5.45 -8.47 14.13
N SER A 33 -5.31 -7.65 13.09
CA SER A 33 -6.00 -7.83 11.82
C SER A 33 -5.16 -7.37 10.62
N TRP A 34 -5.46 -7.96 9.45
CA TRP A 34 -4.94 -7.54 8.14
C TRP A 34 -5.85 -6.54 7.43
N ARG A 35 -6.89 -6.02 8.10
CA ARG A 35 -7.95 -5.19 7.48
C ARG A 35 -7.51 -3.74 7.28
N HIS A 36 -6.30 -3.58 6.74
CA HIS A 36 -5.63 -2.32 6.47
C HIS A 36 -4.89 -2.48 5.14
N ALA A 37 -5.54 -2.11 4.04
CA ALA A 37 -4.97 -2.28 2.72
C ALA A 37 -5.25 -1.08 1.82
N ALA A 38 -4.32 -0.82 0.92
CA ALA A 38 -4.41 0.20 -0.10
C ALA A 38 -3.98 -0.38 -1.45
N TYR A 39 -4.69 -0.03 -2.52
CA TYR A 39 -4.42 -0.55 -3.85
C TYR A 39 -4.39 0.52 -4.95
N TRP A 40 -3.64 0.23 -6.01
CA TRP A 40 -3.55 1.02 -7.22
C TRP A 40 -3.85 0.16 -8.44
N GLY A 41 -4.52 0.74 -9.43
CA GLY A 41 -4.90 0.06 -10.67
C GLY A 41 -6.32 -0.48 -10.62
N GLU A 42 -6.50 -1.67 -11.18
CA GLU A 42 -7.75 -2.40 -11.11
C GLU A 42 -7.99 -2.95 -9.69
N ASN A 43 -9.20 -3.45 -9.42
CA ASN A 43 -9.55 -4.13 -8.17
C ASN A 43 -9.83 -5.62 -8.47
N LEU A 44 -8.78 -6.43 -8.35
CA LEU A 44 -8.70 -7.85 -8.72
C LEU A 44 -8.29 -8.75 -7.55
N ILE A 45 -7.81 -8.18 -6.43
CA ILE A 45 -7.45 -8.88 -5.19
C ILE A 45 -8.56 -8.67 -4.14
N PRO A 46 -9.56 -9.56 -4.02
CA PRO A 46 -10.75 -9.34 -3.19
C PRO A 46 -10.53 -9.79 -1.74
N TRP A 47 -9.54 -9.21 -1.04
CA TRP A 47 -9.24 -9.57 0.36
C TRP A 47 -9.98 -8.68 1.38
N GLY A 48 -10.49 -7.54 0.95
CA GLY A 48 -11.24 -6.60 1.79
C GLY A 48 -12.53 -6.09 1.13
N ASP A 49 -13.01 -4.97 1.64
CA ASP A 49 -14.22 -4.31 1.17
C ASP A 49 -13.83 -3.00 0.48
N ASN A 50 -14.06 -2.93 -0.82
CA ASN A 50 -13.64 -1.79 -1.66
C ASN A 50 -14.13 -0.45 -1.12
N GLY A 51 -13.24 0.52 -1.00
CA GLY A 51 -13.56 1.87 -0.51
C GLY A 51 -13.58 1.99 1.01
N THR A 52 -13.14 0.95 1.72
CA THR A 52 -12.94 0.99 3.17
C THR A 52 -11.47 0.82 3.53
N ALA A 53 -11.14 0.95 4.82
CA ALA A 53 -9.78 0.76 5.31
C ALA A 53 -9.19 -0.63 4.97
N SER A 54 -10.03 -1.65 4.80
CA SER A 54 -9.57 -3.00 4.43
C SER A 54 -9.25 -3.14 2.95
N GLN A 55 -9.61 -2.15 2.10
CA GLN A 55 -9.30 -2.13 0.68
C GLN A 55 -9.50 -0.73 0.08
N GLN A 56 -8.59 0.18 0.41
CA GLN A 56 -8.67 1.58 0.05
C GLN A 56 -8.13 1.82 -1.38
N PRO A 57 -8.94 2.38 -2.31
CA PRO A 57 -8.43 2.79 -3.62
C PRO A 57 -7.53 4.02 -3.51
N MET A 58 -6.36 3.95 -4.13
CA MET A 58 -5.38 5.05 -4.20
C MET A 58 -5.22 5.63 -5.61
N GLY A 59 -5.93 5.08 -6.59
CA GLY A 59 -5.98 5.59 -7.97
C GLY A 59 -5.37 4.62 -8.99
N ALA A 60 -4.96 5.15 -10.13
CA ALA A 60 -4.32 4.38 -11.19
C ALA A 60 -2.93 3.86 -10.75
N LEU A 61 -2.41 2.88 -11.49
CA LEU A 61 -1.03 2.42 -11.30
C LEU A 61 -0.03 3.58 -11.46
N PRO A 62 1.07 3.58 -10.68
CA PRO A 62 2.15 4.52 -10.87
C PRO A 62 2.85 4.30 -12.23
N GLY A 63 3.66 5.28 -12.65
CA GLY A 63 4.45 5.16 -13.89
C GLY A 63 5.42 3.97 -13.85
N ALA A 64 5.45 3.18 -14.92
CA ALA A 64 6.39 2.06 -15.06
C ALA A 64 7.79 2.52 -15.52
N GLY A 65 8.78 1.64 -15.35
CA GLY A 65 10.16 1.89 -15.79
C GLY A 65 10.94 2.90 -14.93
N GLN A 66 10.39 3.28 -13.77
CA GLN A 66 11.02 4.20 -12.82
C GLN A 66 10.65 3.83 -11.39
N TRP A 67 11.48 4.26 -10.44
CA TRP A 67 11.14 4.17 -9.03
C TRP A 67 10.10 5.22 -8.67
N VAL A 68 9.00 4.79 -8.09
CA VAL A 68 7.93 5.65 -7.59
C VAL A 68 7.73 5.39 -6.10
N ARG A 69 7.60 6.47 -5.33
CA ARG A 69 7.23 6.40 -3.93
C ARG A 69 5.71 6.40 -3.81
N LEU A 70 5.16 5.29 -3.35
CA LEU A 70 3.76 5.18 -2.95
C LEU A 70 3.57 5.82 -1.58
N GLU A 71 2.46 6.52 -1.41
CA GLU A 71 2.08 7.20 -0.17
C GLU A 71 0.63 6.89 0.16
N VAL A 72 0.40 6.45 1.40
CA VAL A 72 -0.94 6.15 1.93
C VAL A 72 -1.08 6.85 3.27
N PRO A 73 -1.92 7.90 3.37
CA PRO A 73 -2.24 8.49 4.67
C PRO A 73 -2.79 7.42 5.61
N ALA A 74 -2.22 7.31 6.82
CA ALA A 74 -2.59 6.24 7.76
C ALA A 74 -4.07 6.30 8.18
N SER A 75 -4.68 7.49 8.15
CA SER A 75 -6.10 7.72 8.43
C SER A 75 -7.03 7.01 7.42
N LEU A 76 -6.61 6.84 6.16
CA LEU A 76 -7.43 6.17 5.15
C LEU A 76 -7.51 4.65 5.35
N VAL A 77 -6.49 4.07 5.98
CA VAL A 77 -6.39 2.63 6.26
C VAL A 77 -6.56 2.32 7.75
N ALA A 78 -7.07 3.26 8.54
CA ALA A 78 -7.35 3.09 9.97
C ALA A 78 -6.15 2.60 10.80
N LEU A 79 -4.95 3.14 10.53
CA LEU A 79 -3.71 2.74 11.22
C LEU A 79 -3.12 3.81 12.14
N GLU A 80 -3.74 4.98 12.26
CA GLU A 80 -3.29 5.99 13.22
C GLU A 80 -3.41 5.46 14.66
N GLY A 81 -2.32 5.56 15.43
CA GLY A 81 -2.23 5.02 16.79
C GLY A 81 -1.86 3.54 16.86
N SER A 82 -1.81 2.83 15.72
CA SER A 82 -1.51 1.39 15.68
C SER A 82 -0.01 1.10 15.69
N THR A 83 0.36 -0.11 16.10
CA THR A 83 1.72 -0.64 15.97
C THR A 83 1.76 -1.77 14.96
N LEU A 84 2.38 -1.51 13.81
CA LEU A 84 2.48 -2.50 12.74
C LEU A 84 3.53 -3.56 13.07
N SER A 85 3.17 -4.81 12.82
CA SER A 85 4.02 -6.00 13.02
C SER A 85 4.18 -6.87 11.77
N GLY A 86 3.49 -6.54 10.68
CA GLY A 86 3.61 -7.23 9.39
C GLY A 86 3.18 -6.36 8.22
N MET A 87 3.60 -6.76 7.02
CA MET A 87 3.27 -6.09 5.77
C MET A 87 3.33 -7.09 4.60
N ASN A 88 2.34 -7.02 3.72
CA ASN A 88 2.32 -7.74 2.45
C ASN A 88 2.55 -6.77 1.28
N PHE A 89 3.31 -7.25 0.29
CA PHE A 89 3.51 -6.60 -1.00
C PHE A 89 2.91 -7.50 -2.07
N VAL A 90 1.79 -7.08 -2.64
CA VAL A 90 1.00 -7.92 -3.53
C VAL A 90 0.86 -7.23 -4.88
N LEU A 91 0.88 -8.02 -5.93
CA LEU A 91 0.55 -7.56 -7.27
C LEU A 91 -0.33 -8.60 -7.96
N TYR A 92 -1.10 -8.15 -8.94
CA TYR A 92 -1.85 -9.01 -9.84
C TYR A 92 -1.33 -8.88 -11.27
N ASP A 93 -1.01 -10.01 -11.90
CA ASP A 93 -0.68 -10.15 -13.33
C ASP A 93 0.40 -9.18 -13.84
N GLY A 94 1.65 -9.38 -13.41
CA GLY A 94 2.79 -8.60 -13.88
C GLY A 94 4.00 -8.74 -12.96
N ARG A 95 4.87 -7.73 -12.97
CA ARG A 95 6.10 -7.73 -12.17
C ARG A 95 6.38 -6.35 -11.58
N ALA A 96 6.77 -6.36 -10.31
CA ALA A 96 7.23 -5.18 -9.60
C ALA A 96 8.43 -5.56 -8.73
N THR A 97 9.32 -4.60 -8.51
CA THR A 97 10.36 -4.66 -7.48
C THR A 97 10.00 -3.65 -6.41
N TRP A 98 10.10 -4.08 -5.15
CA TRP A 98 9.81 -3.25 -3.99
C TRP A 98 11.11 -2.87 -3.30
N ASP A 99 11.14 -1.67 -2.73
CA ASP A 99 12.26 -1.18 -1.94
C ASP A 99 11.70 -0.47 -0.68
N TYR A 100 12.48 0.42 -0.09
CA TYR A 100 12.28 1.05 1.19
C TYR A 100 10.80 1.32 1.53
N SER A 101 10.37 0.73 2.64
CA SER A 101 9.05 0.89 3.22
C SER A 101 9.16 1.40 4.65
N GLY A 102 8.21 2.26 5.04
CA GLY A 102 8.24 2.89 6.35
C GLY A 102 7.11 3.90 6.52
N LYS A 103 7.36 4.94 7.29
CA LYS A 103 6.44 6.06 7.49
C LYS A 103 7.15 7.39 7.34
N SER A 104 6.42 8.41 6.93
CA SER A 104 6.82 9.81 7.00
C SER A 104 5.89 10.51 7.96
N SER A 105 6.47 11.28 8.89
CA SER A 105 5.74 12.13 9.81
C SER A 105 5.72 13.55 9.25
N ARG A 106 4.57 14.22 9.34
CA ARG A 106 4.50 15.66 9.09
C ARG A 106 5.07 16.36 10.33
N GLU A 107 6.08 17.20 10.14
CA GLU A 107 6.63 18.06 11.21
C GLU A 107 5.58 19.06 11.73
#